data_AF-A0A0M1N425-F1
#
_entry.id   AF-A0A0M1N425-F1
#
_cell.length_a   1.000
_cell.length_b   1.000
_cell.length_c   1.000
_cell.angle_alpha   90.00
_cell.angle_beta   90.00
_cell.angle_gamma   90.00
#
_symmetry.space_group_name_H-M   'P 1'
#
loop_
_entity.id
_entity.type
_entity.pdbx_description
1 polymer ?
#
loop_
_entity_poly.entity_id
_entity_poly.type
_entity_poly.pdbx_seq_one_letter_code
_entity_poly.pdbx_strand_id
1 'polypeptide(L)'
;MESAGWAEGIGLAIIPGQLKVKVDGGKESSEPHEVSVQVKMLNPADREKVLAYLEEDPLALYRLLAGQDAAWLDELAPLSLEGETAEASCSCGQAACGHAAALLAAAARQLAAEPLQRLTLLGLPREALLASVFDAWAKAAPPAAGGAAAESATRAKEKGPSGPSPGEWVAEAAAEGRLHRPGPQLGELAVQLSPPPPADQLGPAGDWTSLLPGVRGVSKALGLVARGATKQAEQKRRSLKL
;
A
#
# COMPACT_ATOMS: atom_id res chain seq x y z
N MET A 1 28.48 11.95 35.29
CA MET A 1 27.01 11.97 35.19
C MET A 1 26.62 10.81 34.31
N GLU A 2 26.23 9.72 34.96
CA GLU A 2 25.91 8.44 34.35
C GLU A 2 24.58 8.56 33.58
N SER A 3 24.68 8.52 32.26
CA SER A 3 23.55 8.29 31.37
C SER A 3 23.07 6.86 31.55
N ALA A 4 22.12 6.67 32.46
CA ALA A 4 21.41 5.41 32.63
C ALA A 4 20.79 5.02 31.29
N GLY A 5 21.14 3.82 30.80
CA GLY A 5 20.58 3.23 29.61
C GLY A 5 19.10 2.92 29.81
N TRP A 6 18.24 3.73 29.21
CA TRP A 6 16.79 3.53 29.13
C TRP A 6 16.46 3.38 27.64
N ALA A 7 16.76 2.23 27.03
CA ALA A 7 16.62 2.09 25.58
C ALA A 7 16.02 0.77 25.08
N GLU A 8 15.66 -0.19 25.93
CA GLU A 8 15.01 -1.42 25.46
C GLU A 8 13.80 -1.75 26.32
N GLY A 9 12.60 -1.62 25.75
CA GLY A 9 11.39 -2.25 26.29
C GLY A 9 10.18 -1.37 26.59
N ILE A 10 10.20 -0.07 26.29
CA ILE A 10 9.00 0.76 26.48
C ILE A 10 8.00 0.48 25.34
N GLY A 11 6.97 -0.32 25.61
CA GLY A 11 5.87 -0.56 24.67
C GLY A 11 5.01 0.70 24.50
N LEU A 12 5.35 1.55 23.51
CA LEU A 12 4.56 2.72 23.15
C LEU A 12 3.34 2.31 22.33
N ALA A 13 2.15 2.50 22.91
CA ALA A 13 0.89 2.33 22.22
C ALA A 13 0.45 3.67 21.62
N ILE A 14 0.31 3.70 20.29
CA ILE A 14 -0.14 4.87 19.53
C ILE A 14 -1.54 4.57 19.01
N ILE A 15 -2.50 5.37 19.43
CA ILE A 15 -3.91 5.30 19.05
C ILE A 15 -4.29 6.68 18.47
N PRO A 16 -5.25 6.80 17.55
CA PRO A 16 -5.73 8.10 17.10
C PRO A 16 -6.04 9.05 18.27
N GLY A 17 -5.35 10.19 18.30
CA GLY A 17 -5.47 11.21 19.33
C GLY A 17 -4.83 10.89 20.68
N GLN A 18 -4.18 9.73 20.88
CA GLN A 18 -3.67 9.34 22.19
C GLN A 18 -2.37 8.52 22.14
N LEU A 19 -1.41 8.91 22.98
CA LEU A 19 -0.20 8.14 23.28
C LEU A 19 -0.32 7.50 24.66
N LYS A 20 0.02 6.22 24.78
CA LYS A 20 0.04 5.52 26.07
C LYS A 20 1.31 4.71 26.27
N VAL A 21 1.79 4.69 27.50
CA VAL A 21 2.97 3.94 27.91
C VAL A 21 2.83 3.42 29.32
N LYS A 22 3.37 2.23 29.56
CA LYS A 22 3.67 1.74 30.91
C LYS A 22 5.17 1.86 31.13
N VAL A 23 5.56 2.59 32.17
CA VAL A 23 6.95 2.76 32.60
C VAL A 23 7.14 1.93 33.87
N ASP A 24 8.16 1.08 33.91
CA ASP A 24 8.49 0.37 35.14
C ASP A 24 8.91 1.37 36.23
N GLY A 25 8.33 1.22 37.42
CA GLY A 25 8.73 2.01 38.58
C GLY A 25 10.22 1.79 38.86
N GLY A 26 10.96 2.87 39.09
CA GLY A 26 12.37 2.79 39.48
C GLY A 26 12.56 2.00 40.79
N LYS A 27 13.80 1.73 41.17
CA LYS A 27 14.21 0.87 42.32
C LYS A 27 13.53 1.13 43.68
N GLU A 28 12.75 2.19 43.84
CA GLU A 28 12.06 2.55 45.09
C GLU A 28 10.52 2.46 45.02
N SER A 29 9.92 2.27 43.84
CA SER A 29 8.47 2.06 43.67
C SER A 29 8.19 0.80 42.84
N SER A 30 7.59 -0.21 43.47
CA SER A 30 7.36 -1.54 42.86
C SER A 30 6.21 -1.59 41.84
N GLU A 31 5.50 -0.49 41.62
CA GLU A 31 4.32 -0.47 40.75
C GLU A 31 4.61 0.30 39.45
N PRO A 32 4.28 -0.25 38.28
CA PRO A 32 4.47 0.43 37.01
C PRO A 32 3.58 1.68 36.91
N HIS A 33 4.14 2.77 36.39
CA HIS A 33 3.41 4.01 36.15
C HIS A 33 2.82 4.02 34.73
N GLU A 34 1.52 4.33 34.63
CA GLU A 34 0.86 4.53 33.35
C GLU A 34 0.87 6.02 33.01
N VAL A 35 1.32 6.33 31.79
CA VAL A 35 1.37 7.70 31.26
C VAL A 35 0.54 7.74 29.98
N SER A 36 -0.36 8.71 29.90
CA SER A 36 -1.21 8.96 28.74
C SER A 36 -1.12 10.43 28.32
N VAL A 37 -0.92 10.68 27.03
CA VAL A 37 -0.91 12.03 26.45
C VAL A 37 -2.01 12.14 25.40
N GLN A 38 -2.86 13.16 25.52
CA GLN A 38 -3.83 13.51 24.49
C GLN A 38 -3.17 14.37 23.41
N VAL A 39 -3.43 14.06 22.15
CA VAL A 39 -2.87 14.78 21.00
C VAL A 39 -4.02 15.26 20.12
N LYS A 40 -3.99 16.54 19.76
CA LYS A 40 -4.99 17.12 18.87
C LYS A 40 -4.91 16.49 17.48
N MET A 41 -6.02 15.94 17.02
CA MET A 41 -6.15 15.39 15.67
C MET A 41 -6.19 16.52 14.62
N LEU A 42 -5.89 16.17 13.37
CA LEU A 42 -6.05 17.07 12.23
C LEU A 42 -7.50 17.52 12.11
N ASN A 43 -7.68 18.81 11.84
CA ASN A 43 -9.00 19.31 11.45
C ASN A 43 -9.34 18.81 10.03
N PRO A 44 -10.62 18.88 9.60
CA PRO A 44 -11.02 18.40 8.29
C PRO A 44 -10.30 19.06 7.12
N ALA A 45 -9.95 20.35 7.23
CA ALA A 45 -9.29 21.08 6.15
C ALA A 45 -7.83 20.64 5.96
N ASP A 46 -7.10 20.41 7.06
CA ASP A 46 -5.71 19.94 6.99
C ASP A 46 -5.65 18.46 6.60
N ARG A 47 -6.63 17.65 7.02
CA ARG A 47 -6.79 16.28 6.52
C ARG A 47 -6.96 16.26 5.00
N GLU A 48 -7.81 17.13 4.46
CA GLU A 48 -8.04 17.20 3.02
C GLU A 48 -6.77 17.59 2.24
N LYS A 49 -5.96 18.52 2.77
CA LYS A 49 -4.67 18.90 2.15
C LYS A 49 -3.72 17.71 2.05
N VAL A 50 -3.62 16.91 3.12
CA VAL A 50 -2.78 15.70 3.12
C VAL A 50 -3.26 14.70 2.07
N LEU A 51 -4.58 14.49 1.98
CA LEU A 51 -5.17 13.57 1.00
C LEU A 51 -4.93 14.07 -0.43
N ALA A 52 -5.23 15.33 -0.72
CA ALA A 52 -5.02 15.93 -2.04
C ALA A 52 -3.56 15.83 -2.49
N TYR A 53 -2.60 16.08 -1.59
CA TYR A 53 -1.17 15.93 -1.89
C TYR A 53 -0.80 14.48 -2.28
N LEU A 54 -1.32 13.49 -1.55
CA LEU A 54 -1.05 12.07 -1.83
C LEU A 54 -1.80 11.54 -3.07
N GLU A 55 -2.94 12.14 -3.40
CA GLU A 55 -3.66 11.86 -4.64
C GLU A 55 -2.88 12.36 -5.87
N GLU A 56 -2.23 13.52 -5.76
CA GLU A 56 -1.42 14.10 -6.84
C GLU A 56 -0.03 13.45 -6.99
N ASP A 57 0.57 12.97 -5.89
CA ASP A 57 1.89 12.33 -5.89
C ASP A 57 1.86 10.86 -5.41
N PRO A 58 1.63 9.91 -6.34
CA PRO A 58 1.69 8.47 -6.04
C PRO A 58 3.06 8.00 -5.50
N LEU A 59 4.15 8.70 -5.83
CA LEU A 59 5.48 8.34 -5.33
C LEU A 59 5.62 8.73 -3.86
N ALA A 60 5.08 9.89 -3.45
CA ALA A 60 5.00 10.25 -2.04
C ALA A 60 4.21 9.22 -1.23
N LEU A 61 3.08 8.74 -1.77
CA LEU A 61 2.32 7.64 -1.13
C LEU A 61 3.15 6.37 -1.01
N TYR A 62 3.85 5.95 -2.07
CA TYR A 62 4.71 4.77 -2.02
C TYR A 62 5.81 4.90 -0.94
N ARG A 63 6.50 6.04 -0.89
CA ARG A 63 7.55 6.30 0.11
C ARG A 63 7.01 6.27 1.53
N LEU A 64 5.86 6.90 1.75
CA LEU A 64 5.15 6.86 3.03
C LEU A 64 4.85 5.41 3.46
N LEU A 65 4.34 4.58 2.56
CA LEU A 65 4.03 3.17 2.82
C LEU A 65 5.28 2.31 3.04
N ALA A 66 6.42 2.70 2.46
CA ALA A 66 7.71 2.06 2.66
C ALA A 66 8.42 2.50 3.96
N GLY A 67 7.80 3.37 4.77
CA GLY A 67 8.40 3.91 5.99
C GLY A 67 9.58 4.84 5.71
N GLN A 68 9.66 5.44 4.52
CA GLN A 68 10.71 6.38 4.16
C GLN A 68 10.35 7.81 4.59
N ASP A 69 11.36 8.67 4.67
CA ASP A 69 11.21 10.07 5.09
C ASP A 69 10.10 10.80 4.33
N ALA A 70 9.26 11.48 5.11
CA ALA A 70 8.09 12.21 4.64
C ALA A 70 8.15 13.67 5.13
N ALA A 71 9.17 14.42 4.68
CA ALA A 71 9.43 15.80 5.11
C ALA A 71 8.23 16.75 4.91
N TRP A 72 7.38 16.47 3.92
CA TRP A 72 6.14 17.21 3.67
C TRP A 72 5.15 17.16 4.85
N LEU A 73 5.24 16.16 5.75
CA LEU A 73 4.38 16.06 6.93
C LEU A 73 4.60 17.20 7.91
N ASP A 74 5.80 17.80 7.97
CA ASP A 74 6.06 18.92 8.87
C ASP A 74 5.28 20.17 8.48
N GLU A 75 4.99 20.33 7.18
CA GLU A 75 4.20 21.44 6.66
C GLU A 75 2.70 21.12 6.65
N LEU A 76 2.31 19.93 6.15
CA LEU A 76 0.90 19.59 5.93
C LEU A 76 0.21 19.01 7.17
N ALA A 77 0.97 18.43 8.09
CA ALA A 77 0.46 17.75 9.29
C ALA A 77 1.40 17.98 10.49
N PRO A 78 1.61 19.25 10.91
CA PRO A 78 2.53 19.58 11.99
C PRO A 78 2.07 18.88 13.27
N LEU A 79 3.01 18.19 13.92
CA LEU A 79 2.79 17.51 15.19
C LEU A 79 3.45 18.30 16.31
N SER A 80 2.66 18.87 17.21
CA SER A 80 3.16 19.45 18.46
C SER A 80 2.99 18.46 19.60
N LEU A 81 4.12 17.95 20.09
CA LEU A 81 4.19 17.14 21.32
C LEU A 81 4.64 17.97 22.53
N GLU A 82 4.83 19.28 22.35
CA GLU A 82 5.30 20.21 23.38
C GLU A 82 4.21 21.25 23.73
N GLY A 83 4.07 21.56 25.03
CA GLY A 83 3.25 22.68 25.52
C GLY A 83 1.73 22.40 25.67
N GLU A 84 0.93 23.48 25.68
CA GLU A 84 -0.52 23.54 25.97
C GLU A 84 -1.43 22.63 25.10
N THR A 85 -0.87 21.97 24.09
CA THR A 85 -1.61 21.12 23.14
C THR A 85 -1.59 19.63 23.49
N ALA A 86 -0.75 19.23 24.44
CA ALA A 86 -0.59 17.86 24.88
C ALA A 86 -0.88 17.73 26.38
N GLU A 87 -2.11 17.34 26.72
CA GLU A 87 -2.47 17.06 28.12
C GLU A 87 -1.88 15.70 28.53
N ALA A 88 -0.76 15.74 29.24
CA ALA A 88 -0.11 14.58 29.81
C ALA A 88 -0.70 14.25 31.19
N SER A 89 -1.14 13.01 31.36
CA SER A 89 -1.60 12.44 32.62
C SER A 89 -0.70 11.28 33.01
N CYS A 90 -0.26 11.24 34.26
CA CYS A 90 0.60 10.18 34.78
C CYS A 90 0.04 9.64 36.11
N SER A 91 0.06 8.33 36.29
CA SER A 91 -0.40 7.69 37.53
C SER A 91 0.46 8.02 38.75
N CYS A 92 1.62 8.68 38.58
CA CYS A 92 2.44 9.18 39.69
C CYS A 92 1.88 10.47 40.35
N GLY A 93 0.78 11.04 39.82
CA GLY A 93 0.07 12.18 40.43
C GLY A 93 0.71 13.55 40.21
N GLN A 94 1.78 13.65 39.41
CA GLN A 94 2.45 14.91 39.09
C GLN A 94 2.22 15.29 37.62
N ALA A 95 1.80 16.54 37.38
CA ALA A 95 1.48 17.06 36.05
C ALA A 95 2.71 17.19 35.12
N ALA A 96 3.91 17.34 35.68
CA ALA A 96 5.17 17.46 34.93
C ALA A 96 6.24 16.53 35.53
N CYS A 97 6.01 15.21 35.42
CA CYS A 97 6.96 14.20 35.90
C CYS A 97 7.98 13.78 34.83
N GLY A 98 9.10 13.21 35.27
CA GLY A 98 10.11 12.64 34.38
C GLY A 98 9.57 11.52 33.47
N HIS A 99 8.52 10.80 33.89
CA HIS A 99 7.87 9.76 33.08
C HIS A 99 7.16 10.35 31.85
N ALA A 100 6.47 11.48 32.02
CA ALA A 100 5.80 12.19 30.91
C ALA A 100 6.84 12.76 29.93
N ALA A 101 7.92 13.37 30.44
CA ALA A 101 9.01 13.85 29.60
C ALA A 101 9.69 12.70 28.82
N ALA A 102 9.94 11.56 29.47
CA ALA A 102 10.51 10.38 28.83
C ALA A 102 9.59 9.81 27.75
N LEU A 103 8.27 9.76 28.00
CA LEU A 103 7.28 9.35 27.01
C LEU A 103 7.31 10.27 25.79
N LEU A 104 7.24 11.59 25.99
CA LEU A 104 7.23 12.55 24.89
C LEU A 104 8.51 12.45 24.05
N ALA A 105 9.67 12.30 24.69
CA ALA A 105 10.94 12.11 24.00
C ALA A 105 11.00 10.79 23.21
N ALA A 106 10.48 9.70 23.77
CA ALA A 106 10.39 8.41 23.09
C ALA A 106 9.42 8.48 21.90
N ALA A 107 8.24 9.09 22.09
CA ALA A 107 7.25 9.28 21.06
C ALA A 107 7.78 10.15 19.91
N ALA A 108 8.46 11.26 20.20
CA ALA A 108 9.05 12.11 19.17
C ALA A 108 10.05 11.34 18.29
N ARG A 109 10.90 10.49 18.88
CA ARG A 109 11.85 9.64 18.12
C ARG A 109 11.14 8.60 17.26
N GLN A 110 10.16 7.91 17.84
CA GLN A 110 9.41 6.86 17.12
C GLN A 110 8.60 7.45 15.97
N LEU A 111 7.90 8.56 16.19
CA LEU A 111 7.06 9.22 15.19
C LEU A 111 7.87 9.90 14.07
N ALA A 112 9.13 10.29 14.35
CA ALA A 112 10.06 10.74 13.32
C ALA A 112 10.52 9.59 12.42
N ALA A 113 10.71 8.39 12.98
CA ALA A 113 11.10 7.20 12.23
C ALA A 113 9.92 6.52 11.51
N GLU A 114 8.69 6.71 11.99
CA GLU A 114 7.48 6.03 11.52
C GLU A 114 6.38 7.02 11.09
N PRO A 115 6.46 7.58 9.86
CA PRO A 115 5.52 8.57 9.34
C PRO A 115 4.04 8.16 9.37
N LEU A 116 3.74 6.88 9.14
CA LEU A 116 2.38 6.35 9.20
C LEU A 116 1.83 6.33 10.63
N GLN A 117 2.68 6.12 11.63
CA GLN A 117 2.26 6.18 13.03
C GLN A 117 1.96 7.62 13.44
N ARG A 118 2.68 8.60 12.90
CA ARG A 118 2.36 10.04 13.05
C ARG A 118 1.00 10.38 12.46
N LEU A 119 0.71 9.95 11.24
CA LEU A 119 -0.61 10.17 10.63
C LEU A 119 -1.73 9.46 11.40
N THR A 120 -1.47 8.25 11.90
CA THR A 120 -2.43 7.52 12.75
C THR A 120 -2.73 8.29 14.03
N LEU A 121 -1.72 8.78 14.72
CA LEU A 121 -1.88 9.63 15.91
C LEU A 121 -2.69 10.89 15.61
N LEU A 122 -2.46 11.50 14.45
CA LEU A 122 -3.18 12.68 13.98
C LEU A 122 -4.59 12.39 13.46
N GLY A 123 -5.05 11.14 13.51
CA GLY A 123 -6.42 10.75 13.16
C GLY A 123 -6.62 10.32 11.71
N LEU A 124 -5.53 10.09 10.97
CA LEU A 124 -5.56 9.57 9.61
C LEU A 124 -4.85 8.21 9.56
N PRO A 125 -5.52 7.12 10.00
CA PRO A 125 -4.93 5.79 9.96
C PRO A 125 -4.76 5.31 8.51
N ARG A 126 -3.86 4.34 8.33
CA ARG A 126 -3.49 3.79 7.02
C ARG A 126 -4.71 3.37 6.18
N GLU A 127 -5.68 2.70 6.78
CA GLU A 127 -6.86 2.19 6.08
C GLU A 127 -7.72 3.34 5.56
N ALA A 128 -7.94 4.37 6.38
CA ALA A 128 -8.71 5.55 5.98
C ALA A 128 -7.98 6.36 4.90
N LEU A 129 -6.66 6.49 5.02
CA LEU A 129 -5.81 7.17 4.03
C LEU A 129 -5.89 6.46 2.67
N LEU A 130 -5.65 5.15 2.64
CA LEU A 130 -5.65 4.37 1.40
C LEU A 130 -7.04 4.30 0.77
N ALA A 131 -8.09 4.15 1.59
CA ALA A 131 -9.46 4.15 1.09
C ALA A 131 -9.79 5.47 0.37
N SER A 132 -9.40 6.62 0.95
CA SER A 132 -9.62 7.93 0.32
C SER A 132 -8.84 8.09 -0.99
N VAL A 133 -7.53 7.85 -0.97
CA VAL A 133 -6.67 8.06 -2.16
C VAL A 133 -7.06 7.12 -3.30
N PHE A 134 -7.30 5.84 -3.01
CA PHE A 134 -7.67 4.88 -4.05
C PHE A 134 -9.09 5.10 -4.57
N ASP A 135 -10.03 5.55 -3.74
CA ASP A 135 -11.37 5.93 -4.19
C ASP A 135 -11.31 7.14 -5.14
N ALA A 136 -10.49 8.14 -4.83
CA ALA A 136 -10.26 9.29 -5.72
C ALA A 136 -9.67 8.86 -7.07
N TRP A 137 -8.64 8.02 -7.07
CA TRP A 137 -8.06 7.47 -8.31
C TRP A 137 -9.04 6.60 -9.08
N ALA A 138 -9.86 5.79 -8.41
CA ALA A 138 -10.88 4.97 -9.06
C ALA A 138 -11.95 5.83 -9.73
N LYS A 139 -12.35 6.95 -9.12
CA LYS A 139 -13.30 7.92 -9.70
C LYS A 139 -12.70 8.71 -10.86
N ALA A 140 -11.41 9.01 -10.80
CA ALA A 140 -10.68 9.72 -11.86
C ALA A 140 -10.33 8.81 -13.05
N ALA A 141 -10.28 7.49 -12.84
CA ALA A 141 -9.99 6.54 -13.89
C ALA A 141 -11.06 6.62 -15.00
N PRO A 142 -10.66 6.74 -16.29
CA PRO A 142 -11.63 6.68 -17.37
C PRO A 142 -12.37 5.35 -17.30
N PRO A 143 -13.68 5.31 -17.61
CA PRO A 143 -14.41 4.05 -17.68
C PRO A 143 -13.64 3.12 -18.61
N ALA A 144 -13.32 1.92 -18.13
CA ALA A 144 -12.58 0.93 -18.91
C ALA A 144 -13.26 0.82 -20.28
N ALA A 145 -12.52 1.16 -21.35
CA ALA A 145 -13.03 1.08 -22.71
C ALA A 145 -13.63 -0.31 -22.90
N GLY A 146 -14.96 -0.36 -23.07
CA GLY A 146 -15.81 -1.54 -22.96
C GLY A 146 -15.09 -2.85 -23.27
N GLY A 147 -14.55 -3.46 -22.23
CA GLY A 147 -13.89 -4.75 -22.28
C GLY A 147 -14.74 -5.69 -21.46
N ALA A 148 -15.13 -6.81 -22.06
CA ALA A 148 -16.09 -7.80 -21.60
C ALA A 148 -15.91 -8.34 -20.16
N ALA A 149 -14.96 -7.86 -19.35
CA ALA A 149 -14.69 -8.24 -17.97
C ALA A 149 -15.84 -7.92 -17.00
N ALA A 150 -16.45 -6.72 -17.07
CA ALA A 150 -17.59 -6.37 -16.20
C ALA A 150 -18.88 -7.15 -16.59
N GLU A 151 -19.09 -7.35 -17.89
CA GLU A 151 -20.18 -8.18 -18.41
C GLU A 151 -19.96 -9.67 -18.14
N SER A 152 -18.72 -10.16 -18.07
CA SER A 152 -18.42 -11.56 -17.73
C SER A 152 -18.41 -11.85 -16.23
N ALA A 153 -18.09 -10.86 -15.38
CA ALA A 153 -18.22 -10.96 -13.93
C ALA A 153 -19.69 -11.06 -13.48
N THR A 154 -20.61 -10.36 -14.17
CA THR A 154 -22.05 -10.47 -13.95
C THR A 154 -22.67 -11.69 -14.64
N ARG A 155 -21.95 -12.33 -15.57
CA ARG A 155 -22.33 -13.59 -16.25
C ARG A 155 -21.77 -14.84 -15.57
N ALA A 156 -21.42 -14.78 -14.29
CA ALA A 156 -21.27 -15.98 -13.47
C ALA A 156 -22.62 -16.72 -13.43
N LYS A 157 -22.93 -17.43 -14.51
CA LYS A 157 -24.05 -18.36 -14.62
C LYS A 157 -23.82 -19.42 -13.56
N GLU A 158 -24.70 -19.45 -12.57
CA GLU A 158 -24.77 -20.48 -11.52
C GLU A 158 -25.01 -21.91 -12.03
N LYS A 159 -24.98 -22.16 -13.34
CA LYS A 159 -24.96 -23.50 -13.92
C LYS A 159 -24.52 -23.41 -15.38
N GLY A 160 -23.26 -23.77 -15.64
CA GLY A 160 -22.90 -24.30 -16.95
C GLY A 160 -23.59 -25.65 -17.15
N PRO A 161 -24.00 -26.01 -18.39
CA PRO A 161 -24.59 -27.31 -18.63
C PRO A 161 -23.50 -28.37 -18.49
N SER A 162 -23.60 -29.19 -17.44
CA SER A 162 -22.75 -30.36 -17.16
C SER A 162 -21.42 -30.11 -16.41
N GLY A 163 -21.50 -29.75 -15.14
CA GLY A 163 -20.39 -29.87 -14.18
C GLY A 163 -20.81 -29.45 -12.76
N PRO A 164 -20.08 -29.89 -11.71
CA PRO A 164 -20.27 -29.34 -10.37
C PRO A 164 -20.09 -27.82 -10.42
N SER A 165 -20.92 -27.11 -9.66
CA SER A 165 -20.81 -25.66 -9.53
C SER A 165 -19.42 -25.28 -9.00
N PRO A 166 -18.95 -24.04 -9.24
CA PRO A 166 -17.67 -23.58 -8.69
C PRO A 166 -17.55 -23.81 -7.18
N GLY A 167 -18.64 -23.60 -6.43
CA GLY A 167 -18.67 -23.84 -4.98
C GLY A 167 -18.52 -25.31 -4.60
N GLU A 168 -19.19 -26.21 -5.32
CA GLU A 168 -19.07 -27.67 -5.10
C GLU A 168 -17.67 -28.18 -5.44
N TRP A 169 -17.10 -27.71 -6.55
CA TRP A 169 -15.73 -28.08 -6.91
C TRP A 169 -14.71 -27.57 -5.89
N VAL A 170 -14.84 -26.34 -5.38
CA VAL A 170 -13.94 -25.79 -4.34
C VAL A 170 -14.06 -26.59 -3.04
N ALA A 171 -15.28 -26.93 -2.63
CA ALA A 171 -15.51 -27.73 -1.43
C ALA A 171 -14.89 -29.13 -1.54
N GLU A 172 -15.08 -29.80 -2.68
CA GLU A 172 -14.48 -31.10 -2.96
C GLU A 172 -12.94 -31.02 -3.06
N ALA A 173 -12.42 -30.02 -3.79
CA ALA A 173 -10.98 -29.82 -3.94
C ALA A 173 -10.30 -29.49 -2.61
N ALA A 174 -10.98 -28.77 -1.70
CA ALA A 174 -10.49 -28.54 -0.35
C ALA A 174 -10.48 -29.83 0.48
N ALA A 175 -11.58 -30.62 0.43
CA ALA A 175 -11.68 -31.89 1.12
C ALA A 175 -10.61 -32.90 0.68
N GLU A 176 -10.21 -32.85 -0.60
CA GLU A 176 -9.27 -33.80 -1.21
C GLU A 176 -7.84 -33.23 -1.37
N GLY A 177 -7.56 -32.04 -0.83
CA GLY A 177 -6.23 -31.42 -0.90
C GLY A 177 -5.79 -31.02 -2.32
N ARG A 178 -6.74 -30.84 -3.24
CA ARG A 178 -6.55 -30.55 -4.66
C ARG A 178 -6.77 -29.10 -5.07
N LEU A 179 -6.75 -28.14 -4.13
CA LEU A 179 -6.91 -26.71 -4.44
C LEU A 179 -5.86 -26.16 -5.44
N HIS A 180 -4.73 -26.85 -5.59
CA HIS A 180 -3.69 -26.51 -6.56
C HIS A 180 -4.05 -26.90 -8.00
N ARG A 181 -5.08 -27.72 -8.22
CA ARG A 181 -5.52 -28.12 -9.56
C ARG A 181 -6.51 -27.10 -10.13
N PRO A 182 -6.45 -26.79 -11.43
CA PRO A 182 -7.45 -25.94 -12.05
C PRO A 182 -8.83 -26.61 -12.02
N GLY A 183 -9.88 -25.81 -11.84
CA GLY A 183 -11.26 -26.29 -11.88
C GLY A 183 -11.69 -26.75 -13.28
N PRO A 184 -12.77 -27.54 -13.40
CA PRO A 184 -13.22 -28.13 -14.66
C PRO A 184 -13.51 -27.08 -15.75
N GLN A 185 -13.94 -25.88 -15.34
CA GLN A 185 -14.23 -24.77 -16.24
C GLN A 185 -12.98 -24.19 -16.96
N LEU A 186 -11.78 -24.37 -16.39
CA LEU A 186 -10.53 -23.94 -17.03
C LEU A 186 -10.10 -24.87 -18.16
N GLY A 187 -10.49 -26.15 -18.10
CA GLY A 187 -10.20 -27.13 -19.17
C GLY A 187 -10.96 -26.86 -20.47
N GLU A 188 -12.12 -26.20 -20.37
CA GLU A 188 -12.98 -25.85 -21.51
C GLU A 188 -12.61 -24.50 -22.15
N LEU A 189 -11.67 -23.75 -21.54
CA LEU A 189 -11.25 -22.45 -22.05
C LEU A 189 -10.35 -22.62 -23.27
N ALA A 190 -10.97 -22.77 -24.45
CA ALA A 190 -10.27 -22.70 -25.72
C ALA A 190 -9.79 -21.25 -25.96
N VAL A 191 -8.54 -20.97 -25.62
CA VAL A 191 -7.90 -19.69 -25.97
C VAL A 191 -7.67 -19.69 -27.49
N GLN A 192 -8.61 -19.11 -28.23
CA GLN A 192 -8.41 -18.81 -29.64
C GLN A 192 -7.41 -17.66 -29.76
N LEU A 193 -6.14 -18.01 -29.93
CA LEU A 193 -5.11 -17.07 -30.33
C LEU A 193 -5.27 -16.83 -31.83
N SER A 194 -5.65 -15.62 -32.23
CA SER A 194 -5.53 -15.20 -33.62
C SER A 194 -4.08 -15.42 -34.08
N PRO A 195 -3.85 -15.96 -35.29
CA PRO A 195 -2.50 -16.08 -35.80
C PRO A 195 -1.83 -14.71 -35.79
N PRO A 196 -0.57 -14.60 -35.34
CA PRO A 196 0.13 -13.32 -35.31
C PRO A 196 0.20 -12.75 -36.73
N PRO A 197 0.13 -11.42 -36.89
CA PRO A 197 0.27 -10.79 -38.19
C PRO A 197 1.62 -11.14 -38.83
N PRO A 198 1.73 -11.09 -40.16
CA PRO A 198 2.99 -11.31 -40.89
C PRO A 198 4.15 -10.48 -40.33
N ALA A 199 5.37 -11.02 -40.35
CA ALA A 199 6.57 -10.38 -39.79
C ALA A 199 6.91 -9.01 -40.41
N ASP A 200 6.52 -8.79 -41.65
CA ASP A 200 6.65 -7.53 -42.39
C ASP A 200 5.66 -6.45 -41.92
N GLN A 201 4.57 -6.85 -41.27
CA GLN A 201 3.52 -5.98 -40.72
C GLN A 201 3.63 -5.79 -39.20
N LEU A 202 4.58 -6.46 -38.57
CA LEU A 202 4.85 -6.36 -37.14
C LEU A 202 5.65 -5.09 -36.84
N GLY A 203 4.94 -4.09 -36.31
CA GLY A 203 5.51 -2.91 -35.67
C GLY A 203 5.51 -3.03 -34.14
N PRO A 204 6.20 -2.12 -33.43
CA PRO A 204 6.01 -1.97 -31.99
C PRO A 204 4.54 -1.70 -31.65
N ALA A 205 4.04 -2.27 -30.56
CA ALA A 205 2.66 -2.07 -30.13
C ALA A 205 2.47 -0.65 -29.58
N GLY A 206 1.93 0.27 -30.39
CA GLY A 206 1.74 1.67 -30.03
C GLY A 206 2.83 2.61 -30.55
N ASP A 207 2.75 3.89 -30.19
CA ASP A 207 3.69 4.91 -30.65
C ASP A 207 4.89 5.08 -29.70
N TRP A 208 5.81 4.11 -29.77
CA TRP A 208 7.07 4.15 -29.02
C TRP A 208 8.04 5.23 -29.53
N THR A 209 7.78 5.81 -30.70
CA THR A 209 8.67 6.82 -31.28
C THR A 209 8.62 8.13 -30.50
N SER A 210 7.46 8.43 -29.91
CA SER A 210 7.25 9.56 -29.01
C SER A 210 8.17 9.56 -27.78
N LEU A 211 8.62 8.39 -27.32
CA LEU A 211 9.50 8.23 -26.16
C LEU A 211 10.99 8.46 -26.47
N LEU A 212 11.35 8.56 -27.75
CA LEU A 212 12.74 8.68 -28.20
C LEU A 212 12.96 9.92 -29.09
N PRO A 213 12.62 11.13 -28.61
CA PRO A 213 12.82 12.35 -29.38
C PRO A 213 14.31 12.59 -29.64
N GLY A 214 14.68 12.81 -30.90
CA GLY A 214 16.04 13.15 -31.30
C GLY A 214 16.89 11.98 -31.82
N VAL A 215 16.42 10.74 -31.70
CA VAL A 215 17.10 9.59 -32.31
C VAL A 215 16.68 9.46 -33.77
N ARG A 216 17.64 9.51 -34.71
CA ARG A 216 17.34 9.36 -36.15
C ARG A 216 17.06 7.90 -36.46
N GLY A 217 15.97 7.63 -37.18
CA GLY A 217 15.64 6.28 -37.65
C GLY A 217 15.06 5.33 -36.59
N VAL A 218 14.51 5.85 -35.49
CA VAL A 218 13.88 5.06 -34.40
C VAL A 218 12.87 4.06 -34.92
N SER A 219 11.96 4.47 -35.80
CA SER A 219 10.93 3.57 -36.34
C SER A 219 11.54 2.35 -37.05
N LYS A 220 12.67 2.54 -37.74
CA LYS A 220 13.37 1.45 -38.44
C LYS A 220 14.06 0.52 -37.44
N ALA A 221 14.69 1.07 -36.40
CA ALA A 221 15.35 0.29 -35.34
C ALA A 221 14.33 -0.53 -34.54
N LEU A 222 13.22 0.07 -34.12
CA LEU A 222 12.13 -0.62 -33.42
C LEU A 222 11.52 -1.73 -34.29
N GLY A 223 11.34 -1.49 -35.60
CA GLY A 223 10.89 -2.51 -36.53
C GLY A 223 11.87 -3.70 -36.65
N LEU A 224 13.18 -3.47 -36.54
CA LEU A 224 14.17 -4.56 -36.52
C LEU A 224 14.09 -5.39 -35.23
N VAL A 225 13.91 -4.72 -34.08
CA VAL A 225 13.74 -5.39 -32.79
C VAL A 225 12.47 -6.24 -32.78
N ALA A 226 11.35 -5.69 -33.23
CA ALA A 226 10.08 -6.40 -33.32
C ALA A 226 10.21 -7.68 -34.16
N ARG A 227 10.77 -7.57 -35.38
CA ARG A 227 11.01 -8.73 -36.26
C ARG A 227 11.96 -9.76 -35.65
N GLY A 228 13.01 -9.32 -34.97
CA GLY A 228 13.95 -10.19 -34.27
C GLY A 228 13.27 -11.00 -33.17
N ALA A 229 12.45 -10.35 -32.34
CA ALA A 229 11.68 -10.99 -31.29
C ALA A 229 10.70 -12.03 -31.83
N THR A 230 9.99 -11.72 -32.92
CA THR A 230 9.07 -12.68 -33.56
C THR A 230 9.81 -13.90 -34.11
N LYS A 231 10.97 -13.70 -34.74
CA LYS A 231 11.79 -14.81 -35.25
C LYS A 231 12.25 -15.74 -34.14
N GLN A 232 12.67 -15.19 -33.00
CA GLN A 232 13.04 -16.00 -31.83
C GLN A 232 11.84 -16.73 -31.21
N ALA A 233 10.69 -16.06 -31.11
CA ALA A 233 9.46 -16.68 -30.62
C ALA A 233 9.04 -17.86 -31.51
N GLU A 234 9.11 -17.72 -32.82
CA GLU A 234 8.81 -18.80 -33.77
C GLU A 234 9.83 -19.95 -33.68
N GLN A 235 11.11 -19.64 -33.49
CA GLN A 235 12.15 -20.67 -33.27
C GLN A 235 11.87 -21.46 -31.98
N LYS A 236 11.52 -20.77 -30.88
CA LYS A 236 11.14 -21.41 -29.61
C LYS A 236 9.85 -22.23 -29.74
N ARG A 237 8.84 -21.72 -30.44
CA ARG A 237 7.59 -22.46 -30.71
C ARG A 237 7.88 -23.78 -31.43
N ARG A 238 8.77 -23.75 -32.43
CA ARG A 238 9.18 -24.96 -33.15
C ARG A 238 9.94 -25.94 -32.26
N SER A 239 10.77 -25.45 -31.32
CA SER A 239 11.47 -26.33 -30.37
C SER A 239 10.58 -26.94 -29.29
N LEU A 240 9.42 -26.34 -29.01
CA LEU A 240 8.45 -26.83 -28.01
C LEU A 240 7.44 -27.84 -28.58
N LYS A 241 7.36 -27.97 -29.91
CA LYS A 241 6.60 -29.05 -30.56
C LYS A 241 7.42 -30.34 -30.55
N LEU A 242 7.51 -30.96 -29.37
CA LEU A 242 7.83 -32.38 -29.18
C LEU A 242 6.53 -33.18 -29.15
#